data_AF-A0A5K0WCI4-F1
#
_entry.id   AF-A0A5K0WCI4-F1
#
_cell.length_a   1.000
_cell.length_b   1.000
_cell.length_c   1.000
_cell.angle_alpha   90.00
_cell.angle_beta   90.00
_cell.angle_gamma   90.00
#
_symmetry.space_group_name_H-M   'P 1'
#
loop_
_entity.id
_entity.type
_entity.pdbx_description
1 polymer ?
#
loop_
_entity_poly.entity_id
_entity_poly.type
_entity_poly.pdbx_seq_one_letter_code
_entity_poly.pdbx_strand_id
1 'polypeptide(L)' 'DYNCTVEFFWSPFLVELENRKQRKKVLKILKLGTISDAAKHWPGADVMVFNTGHWWLHKGKLKA' A
#
# COMPACT_ATOMS: atom_id res chain seq x y z
N ASP A 1 32.01 -3.83 -4.11
CA ASP A 1 30.55 -3.87 -3.85
C ASP A 1 29.76 -3.88 -5.14
N TYR A 2 28.59 -4.52 -5.13
CA TYR A 2 27.86 -4.95 -6.34
C TYR A 2 27.02 -3.86 -7.04
N ASN A 3 27.16 -2.58 -6.66
CA ASN A 3 26.34 -1.46 -7.16
C ASN A 3 24.83 -1.79 -7.17
N CYS A 4 24.33 -2.27 -6.03
CA CYS A 4 22.97 -2.78 -5.87
C CYS A 4 22.27 -2.07 -4.70
N THR A 5 20.99 -1.75 -4.89
CA THR A 5 20.12 -1.17 -3.86
C THR A 5 18.93 -2.08 -3.60
N VAL A 6 18.40 -2.03 -2.38
CA VAL A 6 17.17 -2.74 -1.99
C VAL A 6 16.29 -1.74 -1.25
N GLU A 7 15.07 -1.56 -1.75
CA GLU A 7 14.13 -0.55 -1.25
C GLU A 7 12.79 -1.20 -0.85
N PHE A 8 12.15 -0.65 0.17
CA PHE A 8 10.85 -1.12 0.66
C PHE A 8 9.85 0.04 0.72
N PHE A 9 8.72 -0.14 0.03
CA PHE A 9 7.61 0.80 0.05
C PHE A 9 6.36 0.16 0.65
N TRP A 10 5.83 0.78 1.70
CA TRP A 10 4.62 0.28 2.37
C TRP A 10 3.38 0.51 1.50
N SER A 11 2.80 -0.58 1.00
CA SER A 11 1.53 -0.55 0.29
C SER A 11 0.75 -1.86 0.49
N PRO A 12 0.05 -2.02 1.63
CA PRO A 12 -0.51 -3.32 2.05
C PRO A 12 -1.56 -3.86 1.08
N PHE A 13 -2.24 -2.98 0.34
CA PHE A 13 -3.27 -3.33 -0.63
C PHE A 13 -2.86 -3.04 -2.08
N LEU A 14 -1.68 -2.44 -2.32
CA LEU A 14 -1.21 -1.90 -3.62
C LEU A 14 -2.08 -0.79 -4.24
N VAL A 15 -3.33 -0.67 -3.80
CA VAL A 15 -4.29 0.37 -4.18
C VAL A 15 -4.40 1.46 -3.11
N GLU A 16 -5.02 2.58 -3.48
CA GLU A 16 -5.26 3.68 -2.56
C GLU A 16 -6.18 3.26 -1.41
N LEU A 17 -5.75 3.56 -0.18
CA LEU A 17 -6.54 3.40 1.04
C LEU A 17 -6.93 4.78 1.57
N GLU A 18 -8.16 5.19 1.30
CA GLU A 18 -8.69 6.49 1.70
C GLU A 18 -9.24 6.43 3.13
N ASN A 19 -8.87 7.43 3.96
CA ASN A 19 -9.45 7.64 5.28
C ASN A 19 -10.52 8.73 5.22
N ARG A 20 -11.79 8.35 5.13
CA ARG A 20 -12.93 9.28 5.10
C ARG A 20 -13.45 9.53 6.51
N LYS A 21 -13.38 10.77 6.98
CA LYS A 21 -14.00 11.18 8.26
C LYS A 21 -15.51 11.34 8.06
N GLN A 22 -16.31 10.56 8.80
CA GLN A 22 -17.75 10.74 8.91
C GLN A 22 -18.15 10.87 10.38
N ARG A 23 -18.63 12.06 10.75
CA ARG A 23 -19.00 12.40 12.14
C ARG A 23 -17.87 12.05 13.12
N LYS A 24 -18.09 11.10 14.03
CA LYS A 24 -17.14 10.62 15.05
C LYS A 24 -16.35 9.37 14.64
N LYS A 25 -16.45 8.90 13.38
CA LYS A 25 -15.77 7.69 12.90
C LYS A 25 -14.89 7.98 11.67
N VAL A 26 -13.77 7.29 11.59
CA VAL A 26 -12.94 7.23 10.38
C VAL A 26 -13.29 5.95 9.65
N LEU A 27 -13.81 6.06 8.43
CA LEU A 27 -14.00 4.95 7.52
C LEU A 27 -12.75 4.79 6.67
N LYS A 28 -12.35 3.53 6.46
CA LYS A 28 -11.27 3.17 5.55
C LYS A 28 -11.87 2.55 4.31
N ILE A 29 -11.55 3.10 3.14
CA ILE A 29 -12.11 2.68 1.85
C ILE A 29 -10.96 2.35 0.91
N LEU A 30 -11.01 1.17 0.29
CA LEU A 30 -10.08 0.80 -0.77
C LEU A 30 -10.63 1.30 -2.11
N LYS A 31 -9.87 2.12 -2.82
CA LYS A 31 -10.21 2.55 -4.19
C LYS A 31 -9.51 1.66 -5.19
N LEU A 32 -10.19 0.61 -5.65
CA LEU A 32 -9.61 -0.42 -6.51
C LEU A 32 -9.14 0.08 -7.89
N GLY A 33 -9.66 1.22 -8.35
CA GLY A 33 -9.27 1.85 -9.62
C GLY A 33 -8.05 2.78 -9.52
N THR A 34 -7.43 2.90 -8.35
CA THR A 34 -6.35 3.86 -8.10
C THR A 34 -5.21 3.18 -7.38
N ILE A 35 -3.99 3.32 -7.92
CA ILE A 35 -2.78 2.76 -7.32
C ILE A 35 -2.36 3.57 -6.10
N SER A 36 -1.73 2.91 -5.13
CA SER A 36 -1.19 3.56 -3.94
C SER A 36 -0.15 4.63 -4.29
N ASP A 37 -0.09 5.71 -3.50
CA ASP A 37 0.93 6.76 -3.63
C ASP A 37 2.37 6.22 -3.55
N ALA A 38 2.58 5.08 -2.90
CA ALA A 38 3.86 4.37 -2.88
C ALA A 38 4.41 4.12 -4.29
N ALA A 39 3.52 3.94 -5.29
CA ALA A 39 3.88 3.67 -6.67
C ALA A 39 4.68 4.77 -7.36
N LYS A 40 4.68 5.99 -6.82
CA LYS A 40 5.51 7.10 -7.32
C LYS A 40 7.01 6.82 -7.24
N HIS A 41 7.43 5.88 -6.38
CA HIS A 41 8.84 5.53 -6.17
C HIS A 41 9.30 4.28 -6.94
N TRP A 42 8.37 3.55 -7.57
CA TRP A 42 8.70 2.31 -8.27
C TRP A 42 9.37 2.51 -9.65
N PRO A 43 9.14 3.60 -10.41
CA PRO A 43 9.82 3.81 -11.68
C PRO A 43 11.35 3.79 -11.54
N GLY A 44 12.00 3.00 -12.39
CA GLY A 44 13.46 2.85 -12.39
C GLY A 44 13.97 1.58 -11.68
N ALA A 45 13.11 0.82 -11.00
CA ALA A 45 13.49 -0.47 -10.43
C ALA A 45 13.70 -1.54 -11.51
N ASP A 46 14.82 -2.28 -11.44
CA ASP A 46 15.09 -3.42 -12.33
C ASP A 46 14.21 -4.64 -11.99
N VAL A 47 13.90 -4.83 -10.70
CA VAL A 47 13.09 -5.93 -10.18
C VAL A 47 12.11 -5.38 -9.15
N MET A 48 10.82 -5.72 -9.30
CA MET A 48 9.77 -5.39 -8.34
C MET A 48 9.15 -6.66 -7.76
N VAL A 49 8.99 -6.70 -6.43
CA VAL A 49 8.35 -7.81 -5.71
C VAL A 49 7.15 -7.28 -4.94
N PHE A 50 5.95 -7.77 -5.27
CA PHE A 50 4.71 -7.35 -4.65
C PHE A 50 4.13 -8.44 -3.74
N ASN A 51 3.64 -8.04 -2.57
CA ASN A 51 2.87 -8.92 -1.68
C ASN A 51 1.74 -8.13 -1.01
N THR A 52 0.52 -8.65 -1.11
CA THR A 52 -0.68 -8.01 -0.55
C THR A 52 -1.64 -8.97 0.17
N GLY A 53 -1.38 -10.28 0.15
CA GLY A 53 -2.38 -11.30 0.56
C GLY A 53 -2.88 -11.19 2.00
N HIS A 54 -1.98 -10.90 2.95
CA HIS A 54 -2.28 -10.91 4.39
C HIS A 54 -3.39 -9.92 4.81
N TRP A 55 -3.53 -8.80 4.10
CA TRP A 55 -4.36 -7.68 4.52
C TRP A 55 -5.81 -7.76 4.04
N TRP A 56 -6.08 -8.52 2.98
CA TRP A 56 -7.43 -8.63 2.39
C TRP A 56 -8.45 -9.30 3.31
N LEU A 57 -7.98 -10.20 4.18
CA LEU A 57 -8.83 -10.94 5.10
C LEU A 57 -8.92 -10.27 6.49
N HIS A 58 -8.16 -9.20 6.73
CA HIS A 58 -8.13 -8.54 8.02
C HIS A 58 -9.46 -7.83 8.31
N LYS A 59 -10.11 -8.23 9.40
CA LYS A 59 -11.30 -7.57 9.93
C LYS A 59 -10.89 -6.76 11.17
N GLY A 60 -11.17 -5.45 11.17
CA GLY A 60 -10.87 -4.56 12.29
C GLY A 60 -9.84 -3.49 11.98
N LYS A 61 -9.09 -3.05 12.99
CA LYS A 61 -8.07 -2.01 12.80
C LYS A 61 -6.88 -2.60 12.05
N LEU A 62 -6.47 -1.97 10.94
CA LEU A 62 -5.16 -2.20 10.35
C LEU A 62 -4.10 -1.97 11.43
N LYS A 63 -3.29 -2.99 11.69
CA LYS A 63 -2.07 -2.90 12.48
C LYS A 63 -0.93 -2.87 11.48
N ALA A 64 -0.19 -1.77 11.43
CA ALA A 64 1.06 -1.69 10.69
C ALA A 64 2.17 -2.31 11.54
#